data_AF-A0A3F2S0X8-F1
#
_entry.id   AF-A0A3F2S0X8-F1
#
_cell.length_a   1.000
_cell.length_b   1.000
_cell.length_c   1.000
_cell.angle_alpha   90.00
_cell.angle_beta   90.00
_cell.angle_gamma   90.00
#
_symmetry.space_group_name_H-M   'P 1'
#
loop_
_entity.id
_entity.type
_entity.pdbx_description
1 polymer ?
#
loop_
_entity_poly.entity_id
_entity_poly.type
_entity_poly.pdbx_seq_one_letter_code
_entity_poly.pdbx_strand_id
1 'polypeptide(L)'
;MSMGKGKMWSQDRALSAGELPPPLLSSLQSGQKDIAPIYKFVMTGGPCAGKTTSLDRLSTFFRDRGFRVYVVPEASTLLQTGGAFFLDLKEKDILNFQWQILKLQMSLEDSFYSLAQDSGKPCVILCDRGVMDGSAYMTPEQWEELKLEHDLDTVTLRDTRYIAIFHLVTAADGAEKFYSLDNNGIRIESVDQALEIDARTCRAWIGHPKLYVFETSKDYSFVRCRSQYGIPAYGMTTVRYLDTGDAVHLKRVLSAREYSYAVRHRNDPTRNVIKQQRMCFLYKNQSFQIHVYKEPAEVAGLAVLHVQASCENDQDILMPSFLNIEKELPDNDETMSAYNVSKKEGEKKMTAGV
;
A
#
# COMPACT_ATOMS: atom_id res chain seq x y z
N MET A 1 54.57 23.92 24.49
CA MET A 1 54.99 22.51 24.64
C MET A 1 53.80 21.77 25.21
N SER A 2 53.17 20.75 24.65
CA SER A 2 53.56 19.72 23.69
C SER A 2 52.30 19.32 22.90
N MET A 3 52.38 19.28 21.57
CA MET A 3 51.33 18.74 20.69
C MET A 3 51.32 17.22 20.81
N GLY A 4 50.17 16.64 21.16
CA GLY A 4 49.97 15.19 21.16
C GLY A 4 49.99 14.64 19.73
N LYS A 5 50.99 13.81 19.42
CA LYS A 5 51.13 13.10 18.14
C LYS A 5 50.07 12.00 18.02
N GLY A 6 49.10 12.18 17.13
CA GLY A 6 48.22 11.11 16.66
C GLY A 6 49.00 10.13 15.78
N LYS A 7 48.93 8.83 16.08
CA LYS A 7 49.42 7.77 15.19
C LYS A 7 48.32 7.42 14.19
N MET A 8 48.48 7.88 12.94
CA MET A 8 47.78 7.35 11.76
C MET A 8 48.38 5.99 11.40
N TRP A 9 47.53 5.00 11.13
CA TRP A 9 47.94 3.72 10.56
C TRP A 9 47.57 3.75 9.08
N SER A 10 48.59 3.78 8.22
CA SER A 10 48.45 3.54 6.77
C SER A 10 48.89 2.10 6.50
N GLN A 11 48.00 1.26 5.99
CA GLN A 11 48.41 -0.01 5.39
C GLN A 11 48.70 0.25 3.91
N ASP A 12 49.99 0.38 3.57
CA ASP A 12 50.44 0.24 2.19
C ASP A 12 50.41 -1.24 1.83
N ARG A 13 49.32 -1.68 1.20
CA ARG A 13 49.23 -3.02 0.63
C ARG A 13 49.89 -2.97 -0.76
N ALA A 14 51.17 -3.32 -0.81
CA ALA A 14 51.85 -3.62 -2.06
C ALA A 14 51.12 -4.79 -2.76
N LEU A 15 50.60 -4.52 -3.95
CA LEU A 15 49.91 -5.51 -4.78
C LEU A 15 50.92 -6.60 -5.20
N SER A 16 50.65 -7.85 -4.82
CA SER A 16 51.39 -9.01 -5.34
C SER A 16 51.01 -9.24 -6.80
N ALA A 17 52.02 -9.51 -7.62
CA ALA A 17 51.85 -9.91 -9.02
C ALA A 17 51.15 -11.28 -9.07
N GLY A 18 49.84 -11.29 -9.27
CA GLY A 18 49.05 -12.51 -9.37
C GLY A 18 47.53 -12.34 -9.29
N GLU A 19 47.02 -11.19 -8.84
CA GLU A 19 45.57 -10.92 -8.84
C GLU A 19 45.17 -10.18 -10.12
N LEU A 20 44.51 -10.89 -11.05
CA LEU A 20 43.81 -10.26 -12.17
C LEU A 20 42.72 -9.33 -11.58
N PRO A 21 42.65 -8.06 -12.02
CA PRO A 21 41.58 -7.17 -11.55
C PRO A 21 40.22 -7.79 -11.90
N PRO A 22 39.20 -7.65 -11.03
CA PRO A 22 37.84 -8.06 -11.36
C PRO A 22 37.46 -7.38 -12.68
N PRO A 23 36.70 -8.05 -13.57
CA PRO A 23 36.42 -7.52 -14.90
C PRO A 23 35.74 -6.16 -14.74
N LEU A 24 36.51 -5.10 -15.02
CA LEU A 24 35.96 -3.77 -15.25
C LEU A 24 34.94 -3.96 -16.36
N LEU A 25 33.67 -3.67 -16.04
CA LEU A 25 32.55 -3.62 -16.98
C LEU A 25 33.08 -3.06 -18.30
N SER A 26 33.18 -3.94 -19.30
CA SER A 26 33.60 -3.57 -20.63
C SER A 26 32.74 -2.41 -21.07
N SER A 27 33.37 -1.32 -21.51
CA SER A 27 32.73 -0.18 -22.13
C SER A 27 31.57 -0.66 -22.99
N LEU A 28 30.34 -0.25 -22.66
CA LEU A 28 29.12 -0.56 -23.41
C LEU A 28 29.44 -0.46 -24.89
N GLN A 29 29.42 -1.61 -25.58
CA GLN A 29 29.61 -1.67 -27.01
C GLN A 29 28.53 -0.78 -27.64
N SER A 30 28.96 0.38 -28.16
CA SER A 30 28.13 1.27 -28.94
C SER A 30 27.70 0.52 -30.21
N GLY A 31 26.51 -0.07 -30.19
CA GLY A 31 26.06 -0.91 -31.31
C GLY A 31 24.64 -1.47 -31.26
N GLN A 32 23.91 -1.41 -30.15
CA GLN A 32 22.47 -1.65 -30.15
C GLN A 32 21.77 -0.31 -29.96
N LYS A 33 20.76 0.01 -30.79
CA LYS A 33 19.82 1.09 -30.47
C LYS A 33 19.37 0.84 -29.04
N ASP A 34 19.60 1.77 -28.11
CA ASP A 34 19.05 1.68 -26.75
C ASP A 34 17.52 1.66 -26.87
N ILE A 35 16.94 0.45 -26.97
CA ILE A 35 15.50 0.27 -27.00
C ILE A 35 15.03 0.69 -25.62
N ALA A 36 14.26 1.77 -25.56
CA ALA A 36 13.76 2.28 -24.31
C ALA A 36 12.94 1.18 -23.60
N PRO A 37 13.16 0.95 -22.30
CA PRO A 37 12.57 -0.20 -21.61
C PRO A 37 11.04 -0.05 -21.51
N ILE A 38 10.34 -1.17 -21.72
CA ILE A 38 8.89 -1.27 -21.61
C ILE A 38 8.57 -2.18 -20.42
N TYR A 39 7.86 -1.65 -19.44
CA TYR A 39 7.45 -2.36 -18.24
C TYR A 39 5.94 -2.64 -18.28
N LYS A 40 5.53 -3.90 -18.39
CA LYS A 40 4.11 -4.29 -18.41
C LYS A 40 3.69 -4.94 -17.10
N PHE A 41 2.82 -4.27 -16.36
CA PHE A 41 2.27 -4.72 -15.09
C PHE A 41 0.78 -4.98 -15.21
N VAL A 42 0.27 -5.91 -14.40
CA VAL A 42 -1.16 -6.14 -14.25
C VAL A 42 -1.62 -5.77 -12.85
N MET A 43 -2.76 -5.06 -12.76
CA MET A 43 -3.51 -4.89 -11.53
C MET A 43 -4.72 -5.81 -11.58
N THR A 44 -4.72 -6.84 -10.74
CA THR A 44 -5.74 -7.89 -10.66
C THR A 44 -6.44 -7.83 -9.30
N GLY A 45 -7.58 -8.51 -9.18
CA GLY A 45 -8.34 -8.61 -7.93
C GLY A 45 -9.84 -8.56 -8.16
N GLY A 46 -10.60 -8.82 -7.12
CA GLY A 46 -12.06 -8.82 -7.11
C GLY A 46 -12.67 -7.45 -7.39
N PRO A 47 -14.00 -7.39 -7.56
CA PRO A 47 -14.73 -6.13 -7.69
C PRO A 47 -14.48 -5.25 -6.46
N CYS A 48 -14.50 -3.92 -6.63
CA CYS A 48 -14.25 -2.94 -5.56
C CYS A 48 -12.89 -3.00 -4.83
N ALA A 49 -11.88 -3.73 -5.34
CA ALA A 49 -10.52 -3.74 -4.77
C ALA A 49 -9.72 -2.42 -4.92
N GLY A 50 -10.30 -1.36 -5.50
CA GLY A 50 -9.59 -0.08 -5.70
C GLY A 50 -8.58 -0.07 -6.85
N LYS A 51 -8.70 -1.00 -7.82
CA LYS A 51 -7.85 -1.08 -9.02
C LYS A 51 -7.82 0.22 -9.81
N THR A 52 -8.98 0.75 -10.21
CA THR A 52 -9.09 1.98 -11.00
C THR A 52 -8.43 3.18 -10.33
N THR A 53 -8.67 3.37 -9.01
CA THR A 53 -8.02 4.43 -8.22
C THR A 53 -6.50 4.26 -8.16
N SER A 54 -6.03 3.02 -8.04
CA SER A 54 -4.60 2.71 -8.01
C SER A 54 -3.92 2.94 -9.36
N LEU A 55 -4.58 2.55 -10.45
CA LEU A 55 -4.13 2.79 -11.83
C LEU A 55 -3.96 4.29 -12.11
N ASP A 56 -4.90 5.12 -11.70
CA ASP A 56 -4.82 6.58 -11.88
C ASP A 56 -3.66 7.21 -11.10
N ARG A 57 -3.51 6.81 -9.83
CA ARG A 57 -2.39 7.24 -8.97
C ARG A 57 -1.03 6.83 -9.53
N LEU A 58 -0.90 5.57 -9.95
CA LEU A 58 0.34 5.05 -10.54
C LEU A 58 0.65 5.75 -11.87
N SER A 59 -0.39 5.99 -12.69
CA SER A 59 -0.23 6.70 -13.96
C SER A 59 0.35 8.09 -13.76
N THR A 60 -0.18 8.85 -12.80
CA THR A 60 0.35 10.18 -12.45
C THR A 60 1.78 10.07 -11.92
N PHE A 61 2.03 9.15 -10.98
CA PHE A 61 3.34 8.95 -10.38
C PHE A 61 4.47 8.67 -11.39
N PHE A 62 4.19 7.84 -12.40
CA PHE A 62 5.16 7.49 -13.45
C PHE A 62 5.32 8.60 -14.49
N ARG A 63 4.21 9.25 -14.89
CA ARG A 63 4.26 10.41 -15.81
C ARG A 63 5.11 11.55 -15.26
N ASP A 64 4.96 11.86 -13.97
CA ASP A 64 5.76 12.88 -13.28
C ASP A 64 7.26 12.58 -13.27
N ARG A 65 7.64 11.31 -13.49
CA ARG A 65 9.03 10.83 -13.53
C ARG A 65 9.55 10.65 -14.95
N GLY A 66 8.81 11.10 -15.96
CA GLY A 66 9.23 11.09 -17.36
C GLY A 66 8.93 9.80 -18.11
N PHE A 67 8.20 8.85 -17.50
CA PHE A 67 7.73 7.66 -18.21
C PHE A 67 6.50 7.98 -19.05
N ARG A 68 6.41 7.36 -20.22
CA ARG A 68 5.14 7.32 -20.98
C ARG A 68 4.29 6.19 -20.41
N VAL A 69 3.07 6.50 -19.98
CA VAL A 69 2.18 5.52 -19.34
C VAL A 69 0.97 5.23 -20.20
N TYR A 70 0.78 3.96 -20.52
CA TYR A 70 -0.43 3.41 -21.14
C TYR A 70 -1.22 2.62 -20.11
N VAL A 71 -2.54 2.78 -20.13
CA VAL A 71 -3.47 2.00 -19.32
C VAL A 71 -4.32 1.16 -20.26
N VAL A 72 -4.23 -0.16 -20.14
CA VAL A 72 -5.04 -1.10 -20.92
C VAL A 72 -6.36 -1.29 -20.17
N PRO A 73 -7.51 -0.93 -20.78
CA PRO A 73 -8.81 -1.09 -20.14
C PRO A 73 -9.23 -2.56 -20.05
N GLU A 74 -10.13 -2.86 -19.10
CA GLU A 74 -10.70 -4.18 -18.91
C GLU A 74 -11.59 -4.59 -20.10
N ALA A 75 -11.25 -5.68 -20.79
CA ALA A 75 -12.00 -6.18 -21.94
C ALA A 75 -13.46 -6.54 -21.61
N SER A 76 -13.73 -7.10 -20.43
CA SER A 76 -15.09 -7.47 -20.00
C SER A 76 -15.99 -6.24 -19.91
N THR A 77 -15.52 -5.18 -19.26
CA THR A 77 -16.25 -3.90 -19.14
C THR A 77 -16.50 -3.26 -20.51
N LEU A 78 -15.54 -3.35 -21.44
CA LEU A 78 -15.72 -2.86 -22.81
C LEU A 78 -16.83 -3.61 -23.56
N LEU A 79 -16.87 -4.94 -23.49
CA LEU A 79 -17.90 -5.75 -24.16
C LEU A 79 -19.29 -5.53 -23.55
N GLN A 80 -19.39 -5.42 -22.23
CA GLN A 80 -20.65 -5.18 -21.54
C GLN A 80 -21.22 -3.79 -21.86
N THR A 81 -20.36 -2.76 -21.92
CA THR A 81 -20.78 -1.42 -22.35
C THR A 81 -21.27 -1.42 -23.81
N GLY A 82 -20.76 -2.34 -24.63
CA GLY A 82 -21.22 -2.60 -25.99
C GLY A 82 -22.53 -3.40 -26.10
N GLY A 83 -23.14 -3.79 -24.98
CA GLY A 83 -24.41 -4.52 -24.93
C GLY A 83 -24.29 -6.05 -24.85
N ALA A 84 -23.08 -6.60 -24.66
CA ALA A 84 -22.90 -8.03 -24.51
C ALA A 84 -23.04 -8.45 -23.03
N PHE A 85 -24.22 -8.92 -22.63
CA PHE A 85 -24.52 -9.33 -21.26
C PHE A 85 -24.51 -10.85 -21.10
N PHE A 86 -24.03 -11.30 -19.94
CA PHE A 86 -23.96 -12.73 -19.59
C PHE A 86 -25.33 -13.40 -19.41
N LEU A 87 -26.37 -12.63 -19.06
CA LEU A 87 -27.69 -13.15 -18.71
C LEU A 87 -28.44 -13.75 -19.90
N ASP A 88 -28.05 -13.42 -21.13
CA ASP A 88 -28.74 -13.84 -22.35
C ASP A 88 -28.13 -15.08 -23.03
N LEU A 89 -27.12 -15.72 -22.41
CA LEU A 89 -26.29 -16.75 -23.04
C LEU A 89 -26.55 -18.16 -22.50
N LYS A 90 -26.50 -19.17 -23.38
CA LYS A 90 -26.52 -20.60 -23.01
C LYS A 90 -25.12 -21.06 -22.58
N GLU A 91 -25.00 -22.18 -21.87
CA GLU A 91 -23.70 -22.70 -21.36
C GLU A 91 -22.58 -22.77 -22.41
N LYS A 92 -22.88 -23.25 -23.62
CA LYS A 92 -21.91 -23.30 -24.72
C LYS A 92 -21.48 -21.89 -25.19
N ASP A 93 -22.40 -20.94 -25.15
CA ASP A 93 -22.14 -19.56 -25.54
C ASP A 93 -21.31 -18.83 -24.47
N ILE A 94 -21.37 -19.25 -23.20
CA ILE A 94 -20.56 -18.72 -22.10
C ILE A 94 -19.07 -19.00 -22.34
N LEU A 95 -18.69 -20.21 -22.76
CA LEU A 95 -17.29 -20.53 -23.06
C LEU A 95 -16.74 -19.68 -24.20
N ASN A 96 -17.49 -19.58 -25.30
CA ASN A 96 -17.10 -18.72 -26.42
C ASN A 96 -17.02 -17.25 -25.98
N PHE A 97 -17.93 -16.79 -25.12
CA PHE A 97 -17.91 -15.43 -24.60
C PHE A 97 -16.65 -15.14 -23.77
N GLN A 98 -16.25 -16.06 -22.89
CA GLN A 98 -15.01 -15.95 -22.13
C GLN A 98 -13.77 -15.96 -23.05
N TRP A 99 -13.78 -16.77 -24.11
CA TRP A 99 -12.76 -16.72 -25.15
C TRP A 99 -12.70 -15.36 -25.84
N GLN A 100 -13.84 -14.75 -26.20
CA GLN A 100 -13.84 -13.42 -26.81
C GLN A 100 -13.28 -12.36 -25.85
N ILE A 101 -13.57 -12.42 -24.55
CA ILE A 101 -12.97 -11.55 -23.54
C ILE A 101 -11.44 -11.72 -23.52
N LEU A 102 -10.96 -12.96 -23.41
CA LEU A 102 -9.53 -13.27 -23.37
C LEU A 102 -8.80 -12.78 -24.61
N LYS A 103 -9.34 -13.10 -25.79
CA LYS A 103 -8.79 -12.70 -27.09
C LYS A 103 -8.74 -11.18 -27.23
N LEU A 104 -9.79 -10.48 -26.82
CA LEU A 104 -9.82 -9.03 -26.82
C LEU A 104 -8.79 -8.44 -25.86
N GLN A 105 -8.66 -8.99 -24.65
CA GLN A 105 -7.67 -8.55 -23.67
C GLN A 105 -6.24 -8.68 -24.21
N MET A 106 -5.90 -9.83 -24.80
CA MET A 106 -4.60 -10.06 -25.45
C MET A 106 -4.36 -9.05 -26.58
N SER A 107 -5.36 -8.83 -27.43
CA SER A 107 -5.27 -7.89 -28.56
C SER A 107 -5.04 -6.44 -28.10
N LEU A 108 -5.75 -6.01 -27.05
CA LEU A 108 -5.56 -4.68 -26.45
C LEU A 108 -4.14 -4.55 -25.89
N GLU A 109 -3.68 -5.53 -25.10
CA GLU A 109 -2.32 -5.52 -24.55
C GLU A 109 -1.25 -5.45 -25.64
N ASP A 110 -1.37 -6.26 -26.68
CA ASP A 110 -0.39 -6.35 -27.76
C ASP A 110 -0.40 -5.05 -28.59
N SER A 111 -1.57 -4.43 -28.78
CA SER A 111 -1.70 -3.11 -29.44
C SER A 111 -1.00 -2.00 -28.65
N PHE A 112 -1.22 -1.93 -27.33
CA PHE A 112 -0.54 -0.95 -26.48
C PHE A 112 0.96 -1.22 -26.36
N TYR A 113 1.37 -2.49 -26.39
CA TYR A 113 2.78 -2.85 -26.41
C TYR A 113 3.48 -2.38 -27.68
N SER A 114 2.86 -2.58 -28.85
CA SER A 114 3.34 -2.06 -30.13
C SER A 114 3.48 -0.52 -30.11
N LEU A 115 2.45 0.18 -29.62
CA LEU A 115 2.50 1.65 -29.43
C LEU A 115 3.58 2.11 -28.44
N ALA A 116 3.97 1.27 -27.49
CA ALA A 116 5.05 1.56 -26.56
C ALA A 116 6.43 1.41 -27.22
N GLN A 117 6.60 0.40 -28.09
CA GLN A 117 7.83 0.20 -28.87
C GLN A 117 8.13 1.39 -29.78
N ASP A 118 7.11 1.94 -30.42
CA ASP A 118 7.25 3.09 -31.32
C ASP A 118 7.53 4.42 -30.59
N SER A 119 7.34 4.46 -29.27
CA SER A 119 7.43 5.71 -28.51
C SER A 119 8.86 6.24 -28.35
N GLY A 120 9.88 5.38 -28.42
CA GLY A 120 11.28 5.70 -28.15
C GLY A 120 11.56 6.22 -26.73
N LYS A 121 10.62 6.10 -25.79
CA LYS A 121 10.72 6.56 -24.39
C LYS A 121 10.50 5.39 -23.43
N PRO A 122 11.05 5.45 -22.20
CA PRO A 122 10.77 4.44 -21.20
C PRO A 122 9.27 4.42 -20.91
N CYS A 123 8.65 3.25 -21.09
CA CYS A 123 7.22 3.08 -21.05
C CYS A 123 6.78 2.19 -19.89
N VAL A 124 5.63 2.53 -19.32
CA VAL A 124 4.90 1.67 -18.38
C VAL A 124 3.53 1.37 -18.98
N ILE A 125 3.19 0.09 -19.05
CA ILE A 125 1.88 -0.40 -19.45
C ILE A 125 1.23 -0.98 -18.19
N LEU A 126 0.09 -0.43 -17.81
CA LEU A 126 -0.70 -0.88 -16.67
C LEU A 126 -1.99 -1.52 -17.18
N CYS A 127 -2.17 -2.82 -16.96
CA CYS A 127 -3.38 -3.53 -17.35
C CYS A 127 -4.40 -3.53 -16.20
N ASP A 128 -5.64 -3.07 -16.47
CA ASP A 128 -6.79 -3.30 -15.61
C ASP A 128 -7.31 -4.72 -15.88
N ARG A 129 -6.96 -5.66 -14.99
CA ARG A 129 -7.00 -7.12 -15.18
C ARG A 129 -6.06 -7.67 -16.25
N GLY A 130 -5.67 -8.93 -16.08
CA GLY A 130 -4.82 -9.64 -17.03
C GLY A 130 -5.51 -10.85 -17.64
N VAL A 131 -4.79 -11.55 -18.51
CA VAL A 131 -5.31 -12.70 -19.26
C VAL A 131 -5.70 -13.88 -18.37
N MET A 132 -5.07 -14.05 -17.20
CA MET A 132 -5.39 -15.12 -16.27
C MET A 132 -6.66 -14.84 -15.45
N ASP A 133 -7.12 -13.58 -15.35
CA ASP A 133 -8.30 -13.22 -14.55
C ASP A 133 -9.58 -13.90 -15.08
N GLY A 134 -9.64 -14.20 -16.38
CA GLY A 134 -10.75 -14.91 -17.00
C GLY A 134 -10.99 -16.30 -16.40
N SER A 135 -9.93 -16.98 -15.93
CA SER A 135 -10.06 -18.32 -15.35
C SER A 135 -10.83 -18.33 -14.03
N ALA A 136 -10.99 -17.19 -13.37
CA ALA A 136 -11.77 -17.09 -12.13
C ALA A 136 -13.28 -17.28 -12.36
N TYR A 137 -13.75 -17.06 -13.59
CA TYR A 137 -15.16 -17.08 -13.99
C TYR A 137 -15.60 -18.40 -14.65
N MET A 138 -14.75 -19.42 -14.67
CA MET A 138 -15.04 -20.74 -15.23
C MET A 138 -14.48 -21.85 -14.36
N THR A 139 -14.87 -23.11 -14.61
CA THR A 139 -14.27 -24.24 -13.91
C THR A 139 -12.86 -24.53 -14.42
N PRO A 140 -11.99 -25.19 -13.63
CA PRO A 140 -10.66 -25.58 -14.10
C PRO A 140 -10.69 -26.42 -15.38
N GLU A 141 -11.68 -27.30 -15.53
CA GLU A 141 -11.85 -28.16 -16.70
C GLU A 141 -12.15 -27.33 -17.96
N GLN A 142 -13.04 -26.36 -17.83
CA GLN A 142 -13.39 -25.42 -18.90
C GLN A 142 -12.19 -24.55 -19.32
N TRP A 143 -11.36 -24.15 -18.37
CA TRP A 143 -10.14 -23.38 -18.65
C TRP A 143 -9.09 -24.20 -19.40
N GLU A 144 -8.90 -25.47 -19.03
CA GLU A 144 -8.00 -26.37 -19.77
C GLU A 144 -8.51 -26.65 -21.18
N GLU A 145 -9.83 -26.85 -21.36
CA GLU A 145 -10.45 -27.03 -22.67
C GLU A 145 -10.23 -25.80 -23.58
N LEU A 146 -10.49 -24.59 -23.05
CA LEU A 146 -10.31 -23.34 -23.78
C LEU A 146 -8.85 -23.11 -24.19
N LYS A 147 -7.90 -23.42 -23.30
CA LYS A 147 -6.47 -23.32 -23.63
C LYS A 147 -6.06 -24.31 -24.72
N LEU A 148 -6.55 -25.53 -24.66
CA LEU A 148 -6.25 -26.56 -25.65
C LEU A 148 -6.84 -26.23 -27.03
N GLU A 149 -8.07 -25.73 -27.07
CA GLU A 149 -8.76 -25.35 -28.32
C GLU A 149 -8.05 -24.20 -29.06
N HIS A 150 -7.40 -23.30 -28.32
CA HIS A 150 -6.78 -22.09 -28.86
C HIS A 150 -5.25 -22.08 -28.79
N ASP A 151 -4.62 -23.23 -28.54
CA ASP A 151 -3.16 -23.40 -28.47
C ASP A 151 -2.48 -22.40 -27.52
N LEU A 152 -3.07 -22.23 -26.34
CA LEU A 152 -2.59 -21.34 -25.29
C LEU A 152 -1.82 -22.10 -24.23
N ASP A 153 -0.67 -21.56 -23.83
CA ASP A 153 0.14 -22.12 -22.76
C ASP A 153 0.15 -21.22 -21.51
N THR A 154 0.05 -21.86 -20.33
CA THR A 154 0.03 -21.15 -19.04
C THR A 154 1.30 -20.33 -18.81
N VAL A 155 2.45 -20.79 -19.29
CA VAL A 155 3.74 -20.12 -19.09
C VAL A 155 3.76 -18.78 -19.83
N THR A 156 3.25 -18.74 -21.06
CA THR A 156 3.16 -17.50 -21.83
C THR A 156 2.13 -16.57 -21.24
N LEU A 157 0.95 -17.08 -20.88
CA LEU A 157 -0.12 -16.26 -20.32
C LEU A 157 0.26 -15.64 -18.97
N ARG A 158 0.89 -16.42 -18.09
CA ARG A 158 1.22 -16.01 -16.72
C ARG A 158 2.61 -15.39 -16.60
N ASP A 159 3.65 -16.08 -17.09
CA ASP A 159 5.05 -15.83 -16.72
C ASP A 159 5.82 -14.94 -17.71
N THR A 160 5.49 -14.96 -19.01
CA THR A 160 6.23 -14.17 -20.01
C THR A 160 5.58 -12.83 -20.33
N ARG A 161 4.25 -12.74 -20.22
CA ARG A 161 3.50 -11.52 -20.57
C ARG A 161 3.72 -10.37 -19.57
N TYR A 162 3.82 -10.64 -18.27
CA TYR A 162 3.89 -9.59 -17.25
C TYR A 162 5.18 -9.67 -16.46
N ILE A 163 5.73 -8.52 -16.11
CA ILE A 163 6.95 -8.48 -15.27
C ILE A 163 6.63 -8.62 -13.79
N ALA A 164 5.42 -8.23 -13.37
CA ALA A 164 4.90 -8.40 -12.03
C ALA A 164 3.38 -8.31 -12.04
N ILE A 165 2.77 -8.99 -11.09
CA ILE A 165 1.33 -9.03 -10.88
C ILE A 165 1.04 -8.41 -9.52
N PHE A 166 0.14 -7.43 -9.51
CA PHE A 166 -0.31 -6.77 -8.30
C PHE A 166 -1.75 -7.16 -8.05
N HIS A 167 -1.97 -8.07 -7.11
CA HIS A 167 -3.30 -8.49 -6.70
C HIS A 167 -3.78 -7.60 -5.55
N LEU A 168 -4.85 -6.86 -5.78
CA LEU A 168 -5.51 -6.03 -4.77
C LEU A 168 -6.68 -6.83 -4.24
N VAL A 169 -6.63 -7.20 -2.97
CA VAL A 169 -7.72 -7.92 -2.32
C VAL A 169 -8.96 -7.04 -2.30
N THR A 170 -10.12 -7.65 -2.52
CA THR A 170 -11.40 -6.94 -2.56
C THR A 170 -11.70 -6.21 -1.25
N ALA A 171 -12.35 -5.04 -1.33
CA ALA A 171 -12.88 -4.36 -0.14
C ALA A 171 -13.96 -5.18 0.59
N ALA A 172 -14.54 -6.18 -0.07
CA ALA A 172 -15.42 -7.16 0.58
C ALA A 172 -14.67 -7.97 1.66
N ASP A 173 -13.35 -8.09 1.57
CA ASP A 173 -12.52 -8.71 2.59
C ASP A 173 -12.08 -7.67 3.62
N GLY A 174 -12.65 -7.75 4.82
CA GLY A 174 -12.27 -6.94 5.98
C GLY A 174 -12.73 -5.47 5.99
N ALA A 175 -13.28 -4.96 4.89
CA ALA A 175 -13.73 -3.57 4.74
C ALA A 175 -15.14 -3.43 4.12
N GLU A 176 -16.07 -4.32 4.50
CA GLU A 176 -17.45 -4.37 3.98
C GLU A 176 -18.17 -3.01 3.95
N LYS A 177 -17.88 -2.13 4.91
CA LYS A 177 -18.44 -0.76 4.99
C LYS A 177 -18.07 0.13 3.79
N PHE A 178 -16.98 -0.18 3.11
CA PHE A 178 -16.50 0.51 1.91
C PHE A 178 -16.88 -0.22 0.61
N TYR A 179 -17.49 -1.40 0.71
CA TYR A 179 -18.06 -2.12 -0.42
C TYR A 179 -19.42 -1.48 -0.78
N SER A 180 -19.38 -0.30 -1.39
CA SER A 180 -20.57 0.36 -1.91
C SER A 180 -20.91 -0.16 -3.31
N LEU A 181 -22.15 -0.65 -3.47
CA LEU A 181 -22.73 -1.05 -4.77
C LEU A 181 -23.02 0.15 -5.70
N ASP A 182 -22.82 1.37 -5.21
CA ASP A 182 -23.21 2.62 -5.88
C ASP A 182 -22.36 2.96 -7.12
N ASN A 183 -21.16 2.39 -7.25
CA ASN A 183 -20.31 2.61 -8.42
C ASN A 183 -20.50 1.50 -9.47
N ASN A 184 -21.49 1.74 -10.33
CA ASN A 184 -21.59 1.32 -11.75
C ASN A 184 -22.72 0.39 -12.18
N GLY A 185 -23.79 0.12 -11.43
CA GLY A 185 -25.06 -0.43 -11.97
C GLY A 185 -25.01 -1.74 -12.79
N ILE A 186 -23.84 -2.35 -12.94
CA ILE A 186 -23.49 -3.53 -13.75
C ILE A 186 -23.04 -4.67 -12.81
N ARG A 187 -22.85 -4.36 -11.51
CA ARG A 187 -22.35 -5.30 -10.51
C ARG A 187 -23.53 -5.95 -9.78
N ILE A 188 -23.70 -7.25 -10.00
CA ILE A 188 -24.84 -8.05 -9.53
C ILE A 188 -24.41 -9.00 -8.38
N GLU A 189 -23.11 -9.09 -8.11
CA GLU A 189 -22.52 -10.10 -7.22
C GLU A 189 -22.66 -9.74 -5.74
N SER A 190 -23.00 -10.72 -4.90
CA SER A 190 -23.02 -10.58 -3.45
C SER A 190 -21.62 -10.46 -2.85
N VAL A 191 -21.51 -10.03 -1.59
CA VAL A 191 -20.22 -9.94 -0.85
C VAL A 191 -19.49 -11.30 -0.86
N ASP A 192 -20.20 -12.39 -0.56
CA ASP A 192 -19.64 -13.75 -0.57
C ASP A 192 -19.15 -14.18 -1.95
N GLN A 193 -19.89 -13.83 -3.01
CA GLN A 193 -19.48 -14.12 -4.39
C GLN A 193 -18.23 -13.32 -4.78
N ALA A 194 -18.14 -12.05 -4.37
CA ALA A 194 -16.97 -11.23 -4.61
C ALA A 194 -15.71 -11.79 -3.92
N LEU A 195 -15.85 -12.32 -2.70
CA LEU A 195 -14.77 -12.98 -1.97
C LEU A 195 -14.28 -14.25 -2.67
N GLU A 196 -15.21 -15.12 -3.10
CA GLU A 196 -14.86 -16.37 -3.81
C GLU A 196 -14.19 -16.07 -5.16
N ILE A 197 -14.68 -15.09 -5.90
CA ILE A 197 -14.07 -14.65 -7.17
C ILE A 197 -12.68 -14.07 -6.94
N ASP A 198 -12.49 -13.27 -5.89
CA ASP A 198 -11.18 -12.70 -5.54
C ASP A 198 -10.16 -13.81 -5.22
N ALA A 199 -10.55 -14.78 -4.38
CA ALA A 199 -9.73 -15.93 -4.04
C ALA A 199 -9.38 -16.79 -5.27
N ARG A 200 -10.32 -16.99 -6.20
CA ARG A 200 -10.05 -17.69 -7.48
C ARG A 200 -9.10 -16.89 -8.36
N THR A 201 -9.29 -15.57 -8.45
CA THR A 201 -8.45 -14.67 -9.22
C THR A 201 -7.02 -14.69 -8.68
N CYS A 202 -6.84 -14.61 -7.35
CA CYS A 202 -5.52 -14.73 -6.73
C CYS A 202 -4.86 -16.08 -7.08
N ARG A 203 -5.62 -17.18 -6.96
CA ARG A 203 -5.15 -18.54 -7.29
C ARG A 203 -4.70 -18.69 -8.75
N ALA A 204 -5.36 -18.02 -9.70
CA ALA A 204 -4.99 -18.05 -11.12
C ALA A 204 -3.56 -17.55 -11.37
N TRP A 205 -3.08 -16.64 -10.53
CA TRP A 205 -1.75 -16.04 -10.65
C TRP A 205 -0.67 -16.73 -9.79
N ILE A 206 -1.05 -17.70 -8.95
CA ILE A 206 -0.08 -18.47 -8.15
C ILE A 206 0.91 -19.19 -9.08
N GLY A 207 2.19 -19.06 -8.77
CA GLY A 207 3.30 -19.62 -9.55
C GLY A 207 4.10 -18.58 -10.33
N HIS A 208 3.59 -17.35 -10.50
CA HIS A 208 4.38 -16.27 -11.08
C HIS A 208 5.50 -15.83 -10.11
N PRO A 209 6.75 -15.64 -10.57
CA PRO A 209 7.88 -15.32 -9.69
C PRO A 209 7.76 -13.95 -8.98
N LYS A 210 6.93 -13.05 -9.51
CA LYS A 210 6.72 -11.68 -8.99
C LYS A 210 5.24 -11.37 -8.79
N LEU A 211 4.56 -12.22 -8.02
CA LEU A 211 3.21 -11.96 -7.53
C LEU A 211 3.27 -11.19 -6.21
N TYR A 212 2.57 -10.07 -6.11
CA TYR A 212 2.41 -9.28 -4.90
C TYR A 212 0.93 -9.18 -4.55
N VAL A 213 0.57 -9.62 -3.35
CA VAL A 213 -0.79 -9.55 -2.82
C VAL A 213 -0.88 -8.39 -1.85
N PHE A 214 -1.84 -7.48 -2.06
CA PHE A 214 -2.14 -6.34 -1.21
C PHE A 214 -3.46 -6.58 -0.52
N GLU A 215 -3.36 -7.02 0.73
CA GLU A 215 -4.51 -7.26 1.60
C GLU A 215 -5.06 -5.95 2.17
N THR A 216 -6.37 -5.96 2.46
CA THR A 216 -7.04 -4.88 3.19
C THR A 216 -6.61 -4.92 4.64
N SER A 217 -5.50 -4.24 4.95
CA SER A 217 -4.97 -4.22 6.30
C SER A 217 -5.58 -3.09 7.15
N LYS A 218 -5.79 -3.37 8.44
CA LYS A 218 -6.05 -2.35 9.48
C LYS A 218 -4.81 -1.51 9.80
N ASP A 219 -3.66 -1.87 9.20
CA ASP A 219 -2.41 -1.13 9.33
C ASP A 219 -2.61 0.32 8.94
N TYR A 220 -2.04 1.19 9.77
CA TYR A 220 -2.03 2.62 9.47
C TYR A 220 -0.65 3.18 9.69
N SER A 221 -0.36 4.28 9.01
CA SER A 221 0.87 5.03 9.23
C SER A 221 0.56 6.48 9.53
N PHE A 222 1.34 7.05 10.43
CA PHE A 222 1.26 8.47 10.74
C PHE A 222 2.65 9.07 10.77
N VAL A 223 2.73 10.31 10.29
CA VAL A 223 3.94 11.13 10.37
C VAL A 223 3.81 12.13 11.50
N ARG A 224 4.91 12.38 12.21
CA ARG A 224 4.96 13.33 13.31
C ARG A 224 6.18 14.24 13.19
N CYS A 225 5.97 15.50 13.54
CA CYS A 225 7.03 16.46 13.81
C CYS A 225 7.11 16.65 15.33
N ARG A 226 8.31 16.53 15.90
CA ARG A 226 8.59 16.89 17.28
C ARG A 226 9.59 18.04 17.26
N SER A 227 9.27 19.15 17.89
CA SER A 227 10.21 20.25 18.04
C SER A 227 10.61 20.39 19.51
N GLN A 228 11.92 20.50 19.75
CA GLN A 228 12.46 20.85 21.06
C GLN A 228 13.43 22.01 20.87
N TYR A 229 13.24 23.09 21.63
CA TYR A 229 14.05 24.32 21.49
C TYR A 229 14.11 24.86 20.05
N GLY A 230 13.02 24.72 19.29
CA GLY A 230 12.93 25.17 17.90
C GLY A 230 13.55 24.22 16.87
N ILE A 231 14.19 23.12 17.29
CA ILE A 231 14.79 22.13 16.38
C ILE A 231 13.76 21.04 16.06
N PRO A 232 13.30 20.91 14.80
CA PRO A 232 12.34 19.89 14.41
C PRO A 232 13.02 18.54 14.11
N ALA A 233 12.41 17.46 14.57
CA ALA A 233 12.71 16.09 14.20
C ALA A 233 11.45 15.43 13.63
N TYR A 234 11.61 14.74 12.50
CA TYR A 234 10.50 14.12 11.78
C TYR A 234 10.60 12.60 11.87
N GLY A 235 9.46 11.95 12.05
CA GLY A 235 9.41 10.49 12.06
C GLY A 235 8.09 9.97 11.51
N MET A 236 8.13 8.75 10.99
CA MET A 236 6.98 7.98 10.57
C MET A 236 6.86 6.77 11.49
N THR A 237 5.64 6.47 11.92
CA THR A 237 5.33 5.20 12.58
C THR A 237 4.32 4.48 11.73
N THR A 238 4.60 3.23 11.39
CA THR A 238 3.64 2.29 10.81
C THR A 238 3.23 1.32 11.91
N VAL A 239 1.95 1.24 12.18
CA VAL A 239 1.37 0.24 13.08
C VAL A 239 0.92 -0.91 12.21
N ARG A 240 1.46 -2.10 12.48
CA ARG A 240 1.05 -3.33 11.82
C ARG A 240 0.35 -4.27 12.79
N TYR A 241 -0.80 -4.79 12.43
CA TYR A 241 -1.48 -5.80 13.25
C TYR A 241 -1.07 -7.19 12.77
N LEU A 242 -0.58 -8.02 13.68
CA LEU A 242 -0.31 -9.43 13.43
C LEU A 242 -1.60 -10.24 13.50
N ASP A 243 -1.61 -11.43 12.90
CA ASP A 243 -2.75 -12.36 12.97
C ASP A 243 -3.10 -12.77 14.41
N THR A 244 -2.14 -12.66 15.34
CA THR A 244 -2.34 -12.89 16.78
C THR A 244 -3.12 -11.77 17.48
N GLY A 245 -3.38 -10.65 16.79
CA GLY A 245 -4.00 -9.44 17.32
C GLY A 245 -3.00 -8.41 17.87
N ASP A 246 -1.72 -8.77 17.98
CA ASP A 246 -0.68 -7.89 18.51
C ASP A 246 -0.32 -6.77 17.51
N ALA A 247 -0.03 -5.57 18.04
CA ALA A 247 0.39 -4.43 17.24
C ALA A 247 1.92 -4.26 17.24
N VAL A 248 2.53 -4.26 16.05
CA VAL A 248 3.96 -3.99 15.83
C VAL A 248 4.15 -2.55 15.34
N HIS A 249 4.90 -1.75 16.10
CA HIS A 249 5.18 -0.35 15.76
C HIS A 249 6.55 -0.18 15.07
N LEU A 250 6.54 0.00 13.76
CA LEU A 250 7.75 0.27 12.96
C LEU A 250 8.02 1.77 12.89
N LYS A 251 9.14 2.23 13.45
CA LYS A 251 9.53 3.65 13.51
C LYS A 251 10.66 3.95 12.52
N ARG A 252 10.51 5.02 11.74
CA ARG A 252 11.51 5.51 10.78
C ARG A 252 11.73 7.02 10.96
N VAL A 253 12.99 7.46 10.89
CA VAL A 253 13.33 8.89 10.84
C VAL A 253 13.09 9.41 9.42
N LEU A 254 12.50 10.61 9.31
CA LEU A 254 12.24 11.28 8.04
C LEU A 254 13.12 12.51 7.87
N SER A 255 13.46 12.83 6.62
CA SER A 255 13.91 14.17 6.25
C SER A 255 12.74 15.18 6.22
N ALA A 256 13.05 16.47 6.27
CA ALA A 256 12.05 17.54 6.15
C ALA A 256 11.26 17.47 4.83
N ARG A 257 11.93 17.07 3.74
CA ARG A 257 11.31 16.90 2.41
C ARG A 257 10.31 15.75 2.40
N GLU A 258 10.67 14.59 2.95
CA GLU A 258 9.77 13.44 3.04
C GLU A 258 8.55 13.74 3.92
N TYR A 259 8.76 14.39 5.06
CA TYR A 259 7.66 14.82 5.93
C TYR A 259 6.70 15.77 5.21
N SER A 260 7.24 16.79 4.54
CA SER A 260 6.44 17.76 3.77
C SER A 260 5.66 17.09 2.64
N TYR A 261 6.27 16.11 1.96
CA TYR A 261 5.60 15.33 0.93
C TYR A 261 4.45 14.50 1.50
N ALA A 262 4.67 13.80 2.62
CA ALA A 262 3.65 12.98 3.27
C ALA A 262 2.46 13.81 3.76
N VAL A 263 2.70 14.94 4.42
CA VAL A 263 1.64 15.83 4.92
C VAL A 263 0.78 16.39 3.77
N ARG A 264 1.38 16.66 2.60
CA ARG A 264 0.66 17.24 1.46
C ARG A 264 -0.08 16.22 0.61
N HIS A 265 0.48 15.02 0.42
CA HIS A 265 -0.01 14.07 -0.59
C HIS A 265 -0.55 12.76 -0.01
N ARG A 266 -0.33 12.50 1.29
CA ARG A 266 -0.77 11.27 1.96
C ARG A 266 -1.63 11.58 3.19
N ASN A 267 -2.24 12.75 3.25
CA ASN A 267 -3.15 13.09 4.35
C ASN A 267 -4.44 12.28 4.24
N ASP A 268 -4.96 11.86 5.38
CA ASP A 268 -6.28 11.23 5.47
C ASP A 268 -7.32 12.34 5.62
N PRO A 269 -8.24 12.54 4.64
CA PRO A 269 -9.23 13.60 4.69
C PRO A 269 -10.24 13.42 5.82
N THR A 270 -10.41 12.20 6.33
CA THR A 270 -11.35 11.87 7.42
C THR A 270 -10.80 12.23 8.81
N ARG A 271 -9.54 12.66 8.89
CA ARG A 271 -8.86 12.95 10.15
C ARG A 271 -8.36 14.38 10.24
N ASN A 272 -8.34 14.89 11.47
CA ASN A 272 -7.76 16.17 11.85
C ASN A 272 -6.28 16.01 12.19
N VAL A 273 -5.50 17.04 11.86
CA VAL A 273 -4.12 17.14 12.34
C VAL A 273 -4.14 17.44 13.83
N ILE A 274 -3.48 16.58 14.61
CA ILE A 274 -3.35 16.74 16.05
C ILE A 274 -2.10 17.56 16.37
N LYS A 275 -2.25 18.62 17.16
CA LYS A 275 -1.12 19.33 17.78
C LYS A 275 -1.18 19.17 19.29
N GLN A 276 -0.05 18.78 19.87
CA GLN A 276 0.09 18.59 21.31
C GLN A 276 1.31 19.34 21.83
N GLN A 277 1.19 19.88 23.03
CA GLN A 277 2.31 20.38 23.82
C GLN A 277 2.62 19.36 24.91
N ARG A 278 3.86 18.85 24.91
CA ARG A 278 4.32 17.90 25.91
C ARG A 278 5.16 18.61 26.96
N MET A 279 4.82 18.40 28.24
CA MET A 279 5.59 18.84 29.39
C MET A 279 6.12 17.61 30.11
N CYS A 280 7.41 17.58 30.44
CA CYS A 280 8.03 16.50 31.20
C CYS A 280 8.68 17.08 32.44
N PHE A 281 8.46 16.45 33.58
CA PHE A 281 9.13 16.83 34.83
C PHE A 281 9.31 15.61 35.72
N LEU A 282 10.27 15.73 36.63
CA LEU A 282 10.54 14.71 37.65
C LEU A 282 9.94 15.20 38.98
N TYR A 283 9.27 14.31 39.70
CA TYR A 283 8.78 14.58 41.05
C TYR A 283 8.94 13.32 41.91
N LYS A 284 9.62 13.45 43.06
CA LYS A 284 9.90 12.33 43.98
C LYS A 284 10.36 11.04 43.29
N ASN A 285 11.35 11.17 42.40
CA ASN A 285 11.93 10.07 41.60
C ASN A 285 10.96 9.38 40.63
N GLN A 286 9.85 10.04 40.28
CA GLN A 286 8.87 9.58 39.29
C GLN A 286 8.86 10.56 38.13
N SER A 287 8.82 10.04 36.90
CA SER A 287 8.80 10.83 35.67
C SER A 287 7.36 11.05 35.21
N PHE A 288 6.93 12.30 35.14
CA PHE A 288 5.60 12.69 34.68
C PHE A 288 5.68 13.30 33.28
N GLN A 289 4.75 12.90 32.40
CA GLN A 289 4.61 13.42 31.05
C GLN A 289 3.17 13.89 30.84
N ILE A 290 2.97 15.20 30.71
CA ILE A 290 1.67 15.78 30.43
C ILE A 290 1.60 16.11 28.93
N HIS A 291 0.57 15.61 28.27
CA HIS A 291 0.26 15.88 26.88
C HIS A 291 -0.99 16.74 26.80
N VAL A 292 -0.83 18.02 26.46
CA VAL A 292 -1.95 18.97 26.31
C VAL A 292 -2.29 19.11 24.83
N TYR A 293 -3.53 18.79 24.45
CA TYR A 293 -4.04 19.01 23.11
C TYR A 293 -4.22 20.50 22.84
N LYS A 294 -3.74 20.96 21.68
CA LYS A 294 -3.84 22.35 21.19
C LYS A 294 -4.74 22.44 19.96
N GLU A 295 -4.70 21.41 19.12
CA GLU A 295 -5.58 21.25 17.96
C GLU A 295 -6.01 19.78 17.85
N PRO A 296 -7.23 19.50 17.35
CA PRO A 296 -8.21 20.47 16.85
C PRO A 296 -8.96 21.21 17.99
N ALA A 297 -9.74 22.24 17.63
CA ALA A 297 -10.32 23.17 18.61
C ALA A 297 -11.27 22.50 19.60
N GLU A 298 -11.93 21.42 19.18
CA GLU A 298 -12.92 20.68 19.97
C GLU A 298 -12.30 19.93 21.16
N VAL A 299 -10.99 19.68 21.11
CA VAL A 299 -10.23 19.02 22.18
C VAL A 299 -9.13 19.90 22.76
N ALA A 300 -9.07 21.17 22.34
CA ALA A 300 -8.07 22.09 22.83
C ALA A 300 -8.22 22.29 24.35
N GLY A 301 -7.13 22.11 25.09
CA GLY A 301 -7.12 22.18 26.55
C GLY A 301 -7.23 20.82 27.26
N LEU A 302 -7.67 19.77 26.56
CA LEU A 302 -7.64 18.41 27.11
C LEU A 302 -6.19 18.00 27.41
N ALA A 303 -5.95 17.47 28.62
CA ALA A 303 -4.63 17.05 29.05
C ALA A 303 -4.64 15.58 29.48
N VAL A 304 -3.67 14.81 28.99
CA VAL A 304 -3.45 13.43 29.39
C VAL A 304 -2.13 13.36 30.16
N LEU A 305 -2.17 12.81 31.36
CA LEU A 305 -0.99 12.60 32.20
C LEU A 305 -0.55 11.15 32.11
N HIS A 306 0.72 10.92 31.77
CA HIS A 306 1.38 9.63 31.89
C HIS A 306 2.41 9.67 33.02
N VAL A 307 2.40 8.66 33.86
CA VAL A 307 3.35 8.49 34.96
C VAL A 307 4.24 7.30 34.66
N GLN A 308 5.54 7.48 34.85
CA GLN A 308 6.52 6.39 34.83
C GLN A 308 7.22 6.40 36.19
N ALA A 309 6.91 5.40 37.01
CA ALA A 309 7.46 5.19 38.34
C ALA A 309 8.19 3.84 38.39
N SER A 310 9.22 3.75 39.23
CA SER A 310 9.97 2.51 39.47
C SER A 310 9.45 1.71 40.67
N CYS A 311 8.20 1.95 41.09
CA CYS A 311 7.56 1.24 42.21
C CYS A 311 6.90 -0.06 41.73
N GLU A 312 6.80 -1.04 42.62
CA GLU A 312 6.21 -2.36 42.30
C GLU A 312 4.68 -2.32 42.25
N ASN A 313 4.05 -1.36 42.95
CA ASN A 313 2.61 -1.17 42.98
C ASN A 313 2.22 0.26 42.59
N ASP A 314 1.11 0.42 41.85
CA ASP A 314 0.59 1.73 41.45
C ASP A 314 0.14 2.59 42.65
N GLN A 315 -0.21 1.94 43.77
CA GLN A 315 -0.59 2.62 45.02
C GLN A 315 0.55 3.44 45.64
N ASP A 316 1.80 3.17 45.27
CA ASP A 316 2.98 3.88 45.77
C ASP A 316 3.32 5.13 44.93
N ILE A 317 2.55 5.41 43.87
CA ILE A 317 2.73 6.59 43.02
C ILE A 317 2.37 7.85 43.83
N LEU A 318 3.32 8.77 43.93
CA LEU A 318 3.14 10.01 44.69
C LEU A 318 2.80 11.14 43.72
N MET A 319 1.51 11.46 43.64
CA MET A 319 1.02 12.54 42.80
C MET A 319 1.42 13.92 43.36
N PRO A 320 1.90 14.85 42.52
CA PRO A 320 2.14 16.23 42.95
C PRO A 320 0.83 16.94 43.31
N SER A 321 0.79 17.62 44.45
CA SER A 321 -0.42 18.30 44.97
C SER A 321 -0.90 19.48 44.11
N PHE A 322 -0.07 19.97 43.19
CA PHE A 322 -0.43 21.03 42.26
C PHE A 322 -1.18 20.53 41.02
N LEU A 323 -1.30 19.21 40.81
CA LEU A 323 -2.08 18.63 39.73
C LEU A 323 -3.51 18.39 40.18
N ASN A 324 -4.47 18.90 39.42
CA ASN A 324 -5.88 18.59 39.59
C ASN A 324 -6.26 17.45 38.64
N ILE A 325 -6.45 16.24 39.17
CA ILE A 325 -6.78 15.05 38.38
C ILE A 325 -8.29 14.85 38.41
N GLU A 326 -8.93 14.91 37.25
CA GLU A 326 -10.38 14.73 37.15
C GLU A 326 -10.80 13.25 37.16
N LYS A 327 -10.10 12.42 36.38
CA LYS A 327 -10.44 11.01 36.19
C LYS A 327 -9.20 10.18 35.85
N GLU A 328 -9.10 9.02 36.46
CA GLU A 328 -8.14 7.97 36.09
C GLU A 328 -8.71 7.14 34.93
N LEU A 329 -7.88 6.89 33.90
CA LEU A 329 -8.24 6.10 32.74
C LEU A 329 -7.67 4.68 32.91
N PRO A 330 -8.45 3.62 32.61
CA PRO A 330 -7.91 2.27 32.62
C PRO A 330 -6.82 2.09 31.55
N ASP A 331 -5.89 1.16 31.77
CA ASP A 331 -4.70 0.97 30.91
C ASP A 331 -5.02 0.75 29.42
N ASN A 332 -6.20 0.20 29.11
CA ASN A 332 -6.65 -0.08 27.75
C ASN A 332 -7.59 1.00 27.18
N ASP A 333 -7.75 2.14 27.86
CA ASP A 333 -8.60 3.22 27.37
C ASP A 333 -7.88 4.05 26.29
N GLU A 334 -8.12 3.66 25.03
CA GLU A 334 -7.58 4.39 23.89
C GLU A 334 -8.44 5.59 23.46
N THR A 335 -9.55 5.89 24.13
CA THR A 335 -10.49 6.94 23.68
C THR A 335 -9.82 8.30 23.59
N MET A 336 -8.90 8.59 24.51
CA MET A 336 -8.13 9.84 24.59
C MET A 336 -6.79 9.78 23.86
N SER A 337 -6.53 8.71 23.09
CA SER A 337 -5.35 8.61 22.25
C SER A 337 -5.41 9.60 21.09
N ALA A 338 -4.24 10.09 20.65
CA ALA A 338 -4.17 10.99 19.49
C ALA A 338 -4.75 10.35 18.22
N TYR A 339 -4.74 9.02 18.12
CA TYR A 339 -5.37 8.30 17.01
C TYR A 339 -6.89 8.45 17.03
N ASN A 340 -7.56 8.19 18.15
CA ASN A 340 -9.03 8.28 18.23
C ASN A 340 -9.52 9.73 18.20
N VAL A 341 -8.81 10.63 18.87
CA VAL A 341 -9.11 12.07 18.88
C VAL A 341 -8.98 12.71 17.48
N SER A 342 -8.17 12.12 16.58
CA SER A 342 -8.02 12.65 15.23
C SER A 342 -9.24 12.45 14.32
N LYS A 343 -10.20 11.59 14.65
CA LYS A 343 -11.34 11.31 13.76
C LYS A 343 -12.30 12.50 13.66
N LYS A 344 -12.69 12.91 12.44
CA LYS A 344 -13.73 13.94 12.21
C LYS A 344 -15.13 13.39 12.53
N GLU A 345 -16.05 14.26 12.94
CA GLU A 345 -17.38 13.95 13.49
C GLU A 345 -18.42 13.29 12.53
N GLY A 346 -17.97 12.53 11.54
CA GLY A 346 -18.82 11.56 10.82
C GLY A 346 -18.91 10.19 11.49
N GLU A 347 -17.98 9.84 12.40
CA GLU A 347 -17.90 8.52 13.07
C GLU A 347 -18.19 8.54 14.58
N LYS A 348 -18.50 9.69 15.20
CA LYS A 348 -18.74 9.77 16.66
C LYS A 348 -20.05 9.11 17.13
N LYS A 349 -20.92 8.65 16.23
CA LYS A 349 -22.15 7.92 16.60
C LYS A 349 -21.92 6.42 16.45
N MET A 350 -21.47 5.76 17.52
CA MET A 350 -21.86 4.40 17.96
C MET A 350 -20.86 3.90 19.00
N THR A 351 -20.83 4.52 20.18
CA THR A 351 -20.49 3.88 21.47
C THR A 351 -20.73 4.92 22.57
N ALA A 352 -21.99 5.23 22.82
CA ALA A 352 -22.44 5.78 24.09
C ALA A 352 -23.72 5.02 24.42
N GLY A 353 -23.55 3.82 24.96
CA GLY A 353 -24.62 3.10 25.62
C GLY A 353 -24.86 3.77 26.97
N VAL A 354 -26.13 4.13 27.21
CA VAL A 354 -26.69 4.45 28.52
C VAL A 354 -26.71 3.19 29.38
#